data_AF-A0A8S3WK74-F1
#
_entry.id   AF-A0A8S3WK74-F1
#
_cell.length_a   1.000
_cell.length_b   1.000
_cell.length_c   1.000
_cell.angle_alpha   90.00
_cell.angle_beta   90.00
_cell.angle_gamma   90.00
#
_symmetry.space_group_name_H-M   'P 1'
#
loop_
_entity.id
_entity.type
_entity.pdbx_description
1 polymer ?
#
loop_
_entity_poly.entity_id
_entity_poly.type
_entity_poly.pdbx_seq_one_letter_code
_entity_poly.pdbx_strand_id
1 'polypeptide(L)'
;MMVFAGTNISLPQSNITQKLTERIDDLKQKIAAWGKRIRRFTERSRRFNQNLLFQSDQKRLYKSLGRLKVCGSGPGPDQADIIAFWRGLWSEPVNRSEGPWMEVVASQGASVTPMDPITITPEDVAEAVRRAPN
;
A
#
# COMPACT_ATOMS: atom_id res chain seq x y z
N MET A 1 -27.14 36.83 30.53
CA MET A 1 -28.20 36.91 29.50
C MET A 1 -27.89 38.15 28.67
N MET A 2 -27.33 38.00 27.46
CA MET A 2 -27.10 39.14 26.57
C MET A 2 -28.29 39.26 25.62
N VAL A 3 -28.98 40.40 25.69
CA VAL A 3 -30.16 40.72 24.88
C VAL A 3 -29.70 41.65 23.77
N PHE A 4 -29.83 41.23 22.51
CA PHE A 4 -29.62 42.11 21.37
C PHE A 4 -30.89 42.94 21.15
N ALA A 5 -30.76 44.26 21.24
CA ALA A 5 -31.88 45.19 21.07
C ALA A 5 -32.44 45.08 19.64
N GLY A 6 -33.72 44.68 19.54
CA GLY A 6 -34.49 44.72 18.28
C GLY A 6 -35.24 43.45 17.89
N THR A 7 -34.99 42.31 18.54
CA THR A 7 -35.80 41.09 18.33
C THR A 7 -36.11 40.42 19.67
N ASN A 8 -37.40 40.24 19.99
CA ASN A 8 -37.87 39.50 21.18
C ASN A 8 -37.63 37.98 21.04
N ILE A 9 -36.42 37.58 20.67
CA ILE A 9 -36.05 36.17 20.54
C ILE A 9 -34.94 35.91 21.54
N SER A 10 -35.33 35.48 22.75
CA SER A 10 -34.41 34.87 23.70
C SER A 10 -34.10 33.46 23.21
N LEU A 11 -33.05 33.31 22.39
CA LEU A 11 -32.51 31.99 22.10
C LEU A 11 -31.77 31.47 23.34
N PRO A 12 -32.08 30.26 23.83
CA PRO A 12 -31.31 29.64 24.90
C PRO A 12 -29.84 29.58 24.47
N GLN A 13 -28.93 30.08 25.32
CA GLN A 13 -27.48 30.08 25.05
C GLN A 13 -26.97 28.68 24.64
N SER A 14 -27.61 27.62 25.14
CA SER A 14 -27.36 26.22 24.78
C SER A 14 -27.57 25.91 23.29
N ASN A 15 -28.54 26.53 22.63
CA ASN A 15 -28.84 26.28 21.21
C ASN A 15 -27.82 26.98 20.30
N ILE A 16 -27.30 28.13 20.74
CA ILE A 16 -26.24 28.86 20.05
C ILE A 16 -24.91 28.12 20.18
N THR A 17 -24.56 27.65 21.38
CA THR A 17 -23.33 26.89 21.59
C THR A 17 -23.34 25.56 20.84
N GLN A 18 -24.46 24.84 20.81
CA GLN A 18 -24.62 23.62 20.01
C GLN A 18 -24.39 23.87 18.51
N LYS A 19 -25.06 24.87 17.93
CA LYS A 19 -24.86 25.24 16.52
C LYS A 19 -23.42 25.65 16.20
N LEU A 20 -22.75 26.34 17.14
CA LEU A 20 -21.34 26.68 16.99
C LEU A 20 -20.46 25.44 17.01
N THR A 21 -20.71 24.48 17.91
CA THR A 21 -19.95 23.22 17.96
C THR A 21 -20.15 22.38 16.71
N GLU A 22 -21.38 22.24 16.22
CA GLU A 22 -21.68 21.55 14.96
C GLU A 22 -20.95 22.19 13.79
N ARG A 23 -20.97 23.52 13.70
CA ARG A 23 -20.28 24.24 12.64
C ARG A 23 -18.76 24.08 12.69
N ILE A 24 -18.19 24.03 13.90
CA ILE A 24 -16.75 23.78 14.10
C ILE A 24 -16.42 22.36 13.65
N ASP A 25 -17.22 21.38 14.01
CA ASP A 25 -16.96 19.98 13.66
C ASP A 25 -17.14 19.72 12.16
N ASP A 26 -18.12 20.35 11.51
CA ASP A 26 -18.27 20.36 10.05
C ASP A 26 -16.99 20.88 9.36
N LEU A 27 -16.42 21.97 9.87
CA LEU A 27 -15.21 22.56 9.31
C LEU A 27 -14.00 21.64 9.52
N LYS A 28 -13.86 21.04 10.72
CA LYS A 28 -12.80 20.04 10.98
C LYS A 28 -12.92 18.84 10.06
N GLN A 29 -14.13 18.31 9.88
CA GLN A 29 -14.38 17.18 8.98
C GLN A 29 -14.01 17.53 7.54
N LYS A 30 -14.40 18.72 7.05
CA LYS A 30 -14.01 19.20 5.73
C LYS A 30 -12.49 19.30 5.59
N ILE A 31 -11.80 19.94 6.52
CA ILE A 31 -10.34 20.05 6.51
C ILE A 31 -9.68 18.67 6.48
N ALA A 32 -10.15 17.74 7.31
CA ALA A 32 -9.64 16.37 7.33
C ALA A 32 -9.88 15.63 6.00
N ALA A 33 -11.05 15.79 5.39
CA ALA A 33 -11.37 15.20 4.09
C ALA A 33 -10.48 15.76 2.97
N TRP A 34 -10.30 17.08 2.92
CA TRP A 34 -9.40 17.74 1.96
C TRP A 34 -7.94 17.32 2.16
N GLY A 35 -7.46 17.27 3.41
CA GLY A 35 -6.12 16.79 3.73
C GLY A 35 -5.90 15.35 3.27
N LYS A 36 -6.87 14.45 3.49
CA LYS A 36 -6.83 13.07 2.98
C LYS A 36 -6.81 13.03 1.45
N ARG A 37 -7.58 13.87 0.77
CA ARG A 37 -7.61 13.94 -0.70
C ARG A 37 -6.27 14.39 -1.28
N ILE A 38 -5.67 15.42 -0.70
CA ILE A 38 -4.33 15.91 -1.07
C ILE A 38 -3.30 14.79 -0.87
N ARG A 39 -3.30 14.15 0.30
CA ARG A 39 -2.39 13.04 0.60
C ARG A 39 -2.52 11.88 -0.38
N ARG A 40 -3.75 11.47 -0.72
CA ARG A 40 -3.99 10.43 -1.72
C ARG A 40 -3.43 10.81 -3.09
N PHE A 41 -3.62 12.05 -3.51
CA PHE A 41 -3.11 12.54 -4.78
C PHE A 41 -1.57 12.55 -4.80
N THR A 42 -0.92 13.06 -3.75
CA THR A 42 0.54 13.08 -3.67
C THR A 42 1.14 11.67 -3.63
N GLU A 43 0.54 10.76 -2.87
CA GLU A 43 0.96 9.35 -2.83
C GLU A 43 0.79 8.67 -4.19
N ARG A 44 -0.34 8.89 -4.87
CA ARG A 44 -0.59 8.34 -6.20
C ARG A 44 0.46 8.84 -7.20
N SER A 45 0.70 10.15 -7.25
CA SER A 45 1.69 10.74 -8.16
C SER A 45 3.10 10.23 -7.85
N ARG A 46 3.45 10.09 -6.57
CA ARG A 46 4.72 9.47 -6.16
C ARG A 46 4.85 8.05 -6.67
N ARG A 47 3.85 7.19 -6.46
CA ARG A 47 3.87 5.78 -6.91
C ARG A 47 3.95 5.70 -8.44
N PHE A 48 3.20 6.54 -9.15
CA PHE A 48 3.25 6.61 -10.60
C PHE A 48 4.67 6.93 -11.10
N ASN A 49 5.30 7.98 -10.56
CA ASN A 49 6.66 8.37 -10.92
C ASN A 49 7.68 7.29 -10.57
N GLN A 50 7.54 6.63 -9.41
CA GLN A 50 8.41 5.53 -9.01
C GLN A 50 8.26 4.32 -9.93
N ASN A 51 7.05 3.97 -10.35
CA ASN A 51 6.80 2.88 -11.29
C ASN A 51 7.34 3.20 -12.69
N LEU A 52 7.15 4.42 -13.16
CA LEU A 52 7.70 4.87 -14.44
C LEU A 52 9.24 4.81 -14.41
N LEU A 53 9.85 5.24 -13.31
CA LEU A 53 11.30 5.16 -13.11
C LEU A 53 11.76 3.70 -12.99
N PHE A 54 10.98 2.81 -12.36
CA PHE A 54 11.28 1.38 -12.33
C PHE A 54 11.32 0.76 -13.73
N GLN A 55 10.36 1.12 -14.58
CA GLN A 55 10.29 0.58 -15.94
C GLN A 55 11.40 1.12 -16.85
N SER A 56 11.77 2.40 -16.69
CA SER A 56 12.76 3.05 -17.55
C SER A 56 14.20 2.95 -17.05
N ASP A 57 14.44 3.16 -15.75
CA ASP A 57 15.77 3.15 -15.12
C ASP A 57 15.71 2.71 -13.65
N GLN A 58 15.75 1.39 -13.46
CA GLN A 58 15.75 0.75 -12.14
C GLN A 58 16.90 1.26 -11.26
N LYS A 59 18.09 1.49 -11.84
CA LYS A 59 19.26 1.94 -11.07
C LYS A 59 19.01 3.30 -10.44
N ARG A 60 18.40 4.23 -11.19
CA ARG A 60 18.00 5.54 -10.65
C ARG A 60 16.96 5.44 -9.56
N LEU A 61 15.96 4.55 -9.70
CA LEU A 61 14.98 4.33 -8.65
C LEU A 61 15.66 3.88 -7.36
N TYR A 62 16.47 2.83 -7.40
CA TYR A 62 17.15 2.31 -6.21
C TYR A 62 18.10 3.34 -5.57
N LYS A 63 18.81 4.13 -6.39
CA LYS A 63 19.61 5.26 -5.89
C LYS A 63 18.77 6.33 -5.19
N SER A 64 17.54 6.58 -5.66
CA SER A 64 16.61 7.52 -5.01
C SER A 64 16.06 6.99 -3.69
N LEU A 65 15.83 5.67 -3.60
CA LEU A 65 15.37 5.00 -2.38
C LEU A 65 16.48 4.94 -1.32
N GLY A 66 17.74 4.76 -1.73
CA GLY A 66 18.90 4.69 -0.83
C GLY A 66 19.25 5.98 -0.08
N ARG A 67 18.59 7.11 -0.39
CA ARG A 67 18.80 8.39 0.33
C ARG A 67 18.04 8.51 1.65
N LEU A 68 17.36 7.47 2.10
CA LEU A 68 16.85 7.37 3.47
C LEU A 68 17.92 6.75 4.39
N LYS A 69 18.88 7.57 4.81
CA LYS A 69 19.72 7.40 6.01
C LYS A 69 20.38 6.03 6.26
N VAL A 70 20.74 5.25 5.23
CA VAL A 70 21.61 4.08 5.44
C VAL A 70 22.60 3.95 4.28
N CYS A 71 23.78 4.50 4.49
CA CYS A 71 25.03 3.84 4.13
C CYS A 71 26.02 4.25 5.23
N GLY A 72 26.21 3.36 6.21
CA GLY A 72 27.41 3.44 7.05
C GLY A 72 28.62 3.45 6.12
N SER A 73 29.61 4.28 6.42
CA SER A 73 30.90 4.38 5.72
C SER A 73 31.77 3.11 5.89
N GLY A 74 31.17 1.96 6.18
CA GLY A 74 31.86 0.70 6.40
C GLY A 74 32.06 -0.08 5.11
N PRO A 75 33.04 -1.00 5.07
CA PRO A 75 33.13 -1.99 4.00
C PRO A 75 31.81 -2.77 3.91
N GLY A 76 31.38 -3.07 2.68
CA GLY A 76 30.21 -3.92 2.45
C GLY A 76 30.40 -5.31 3.09
N PRO A 77 29.31 -6.03 3.37
CA PRO A 77 29.39 -7.38 3.91
C PRO A 77 30.14 -8.31 2.94
N ASP A 78 30.90 -9.26 3.49
CA ASP A 78 31.64 -10.23 2.70
C ASP A 78 30.69 -11.16 1.93
N GLN A 79 31.16 -11.67 0.79
CA GLN A 79 30.37 -12.56 -0.06
C GLN A 79 29.96 -13.83 0.69
N ALA A 80 30.84 -14.37 1.55
CA ALA A 80 30.56 -15.54 2.35
C ALA A 80 29.39 -15.29 3.33
N ASP A 81 29.37 -14.11 3.97
CA ASP A 81 28.33 -13.72 4.92
C ASP A 81 26.97 -13.57 4.24
N ILE A 82 26.95 -13.00 3.03
CA ILE A 82 25.72 -12.87 2.23
C ILE A 82 25.17 -14.26 1.88
N ILE A 83 26.03 -15.17 1.43
CA ILE A 83 25.63 -16.53 1.06
C ILE A 83 25.14 -17.29 2.29
N ALA A 84 25.83 -17.19 3.42
CA ALA A 84 25.44 -17.84 4.66
C ALA A 84 24.09 -17.32 5.18
N PHE A 85 23.86 -16.01 5.11
CA PHE A 85 22.60 -15.38 5.47
C PHE A 85 21.43 -15.92 4.64
N TRP A 86 21.54 -15.88 3.32
CA TRP A 86 20.46 -16.35 2.43
C TRP A 86 20.27 -17.86 2.52
N ARG A 87 21.36 -18.62 2.67
CA ARG A 87 21.30 -20.06 2.89
C ARG A 87 20.55 -20.38 4.19
N GLY A 88 20.88 -19.70 5.29
CA GLY A 88 20.20 -19.86 6.58
C GLY A 88 18.70 -19.58 6.52
N LEU A 89 18.31 -18.52 5.81
CA LEU A 89 16.91 -18.15 5.62
C LEU A 89 16.11 -19.23 4.86
N TRP A 90 16.76 -19.97 3.95
CA TRP A 90 16.12 -20.98 3.10
C TRP A 90 16.34 -22.42 3.56
N SER A 91 17.33 -22.67 4.42
CA SER A 91 17.66 -24.01 4.91
C SER A 91 16.77 -24.48 6.03
N GLU A 92 16.19 -23.55 6.81
CA GLU A 92 15.26 -23.91 7.87
C GLU A 92 13.82 -23.93 7.35
N PRO A 93 13.13 -25.09 7.37
CA PRO A 93 11.70 -25.12 7.13
C PRO A 93 10.99 -24.46 8.32
N VAL A 94 10.83 -23.15 8.24
CA VAL A 94 10.05 -22.39 9.23
C VAL A 94 8.58 -22.70 8.98
N ASN A 95 7.95 -23.38 9.93
CA ASN A 95 6.49 -23.51 9.94
C ASN A 95 5.91 -22.14 10.29
N ARG A 96 5.63 -21.33 9.28
CA ARG A 96 5.01 -20.01 9.47
C ARG A 96 3.55 -20.26 9.78
N SER A 97 3.04 -19.76 10.91
CA SER A 97 1.60 -19.71 11.10
C SER A 97 1.06 -18.74 10.06
N GLU A 98 0.46 -19.28 9.01
CA GLU A 98 -0.11 -18.48 7.95
C GLU A 98 -1.18 -17.56 8.53
N GLY A 99 -1.25 -16.33 8.02
CA GLY A 99 -2.15 -15.33 8.58
C GLY A 99 -3.62 -15.66 8.28
N PRO A 100 -4.58 -15.09 9.05
CA PRO A 100 -6.02 -15.33 8.86
C PRO A 100 -6.55 -15.05 7.44
N TRP A 101 -5.79 -14.27 6.65
CA TRP A 101 -6.13 -13.96 5.26
C TRP A 101 -6.12 -15.19 4.36
N MET A 102 -5.39 -16.26 4.69
CA MET A 102 -5.42 -17.46 3.86
C MET A 102 -6.76 -18.19 3.92
N GLU A 103 -7.41 -18.22 5.10
CA GLU A 103 -8.75 -18.78 5.25
C GLU A 103 -9.76 -18.00 4.39
N VAL A 104 -9.56 -16.67 4.30
CA VAL A 104 -10.34 -15.80 3.42
C VAL A 104 -10.10 -16.13 1.94
N VAL A 105 -8.85 -16.36 1.53
CA VAL A 105 -8.53 -16.73 0.14
C VAL A 105 -9.05 -18.13 -0.18
N ALA A 106 -8.90 -19.09 0.72
CA ALA A 106 -9.40 -20.45 0.56
C ALA A 106 -10.94 -20.48 0.45
N SER A 107 -11.64 -19.71 1.28
CA SER A 107 -13.10 -19.59 1.19
C SER A 107 -13.57 -18.90 -0.09
N GLN A 108 -12.85 -17.89 -0.58
CA GLN A 108 -13.12 -17.29 -1.90
C GLN A 108 -12.89 -18.30 -3.04
N GLY A 109 -11.79 -19.05 -2.96
CA GLY A 109 -11.40 -20.08 -3.93
C GLY A 109 -12.25 -21.35 -3.89
N ALA A 110 -12.98 -21.62 -2.80
CA ALA A 110 -13.83 -22.81 -2.66
C ALA A 110 -14.96 -22.87 -3.71
N SER A 111 -15.34 -21.72 -4.26
CA SER A 111 -16.33 -21.60 -5.34
C SER A 111 -15.75 -21.81 -6.74
N VAL A 112 -14.42 -21.87 -6.87
CA VAL A 112 -13.73 -22.00 -8.15
C VAL A 112 -13.54 -23.49 -8.44
N THR A 113 -14.06 -23.94 -9.58
CA THR A 113 -13.82 -25.30 -10.06
C THR A 113 -12.32 -25.51 -10.27
N PRO A 114 -11.71 -26.57 -9.70
CA PRO A 114 -10.31 -26.87 -9.92
C PRO A 114 -10.07 -27.09 -11.41
N MET A 115 -8.97 -26.55 -11.92
CA MET A 115 -8.56 -26.76 -13.30
C MET A 115 -8.24 -28.24 -13.52
N ASP A 116 -8.74 -28.80 -14.60
CA ASP A 116 -8.43 -30.18 -14.98
C ASP A 116 -6.91 -30.37 -15.14
N PRO A 117 -6.38 -31.56 -14.84
CA PRO A 117 -4.96 -31.84 -14.98
C PRO A 117 -4.52 -31.65 -16.44
N ILE A 118 -3.69 -30.62 -16.67
CA ILE A 118 -3.08 -30.36 -17.98
C ILE A 118 -1.90 -31.31 -18.16
N THR A 119 -1.97 -32.17 -19.19
CA THR A 119 -0.83 -32.98 -19.61
C THR A 119 -0.10 -32.24 -20.72
N ILE A 120 1.09 -31.72 -20.42
CA ILE A 120 1.92 -31.02 -21.41
C ILE A 120 2.64 -32.07 -22.26
N THR A 121 2.38 -32.06 -23.57
CA THR A 121 3.01 -32.94 -24.55
C THR A 121 4.27 -32.29 -25.14
N PRO A 122 5.22 -33.07 -25.69
CA PRO A 122 6.40 -32.50 -26.35
C PRO A 122 6.04 -31.59 -27.54
N GLU A 123 4.91 -31.84 -28.19
CA GLU A 123 4.35 -31.00 -29.26
C GLU A 123 3.96 -29.60 -28.76
N ASP A 124 3.35 -29.51 -27.58
CA ASP A 124 2.99 -28.23 -26.95
C ASP A 124 4.24 -27.37 -26.68
N VAL A 125 5.32 -28.01 -26.23
CA VAL A 125 6.61 -27.36 -25.98
C VAL A 125 7.22 -26.87 -27.30
N ALA A 126 7.21 -27.70 -28.34
CA ALA A 126 7.73 -27.33 -29.66
C ALA A 126 6.96 -26.16 -30.28
N GLU A 127 5.64 -26.12 -30.10
CA GLU A 127 4.81 -25.00 -30.57
C GLU A 127 5.02 -23.72 -29.76
N ALA A 128 5.16 -23.82 -28.43
CA ALA A 128 5.45 -22.68 -27.58
C ALA A 128 6.81 -22.04 -27.95
N VAL A 129 7.84 -22.86 -28.18
CA VAL A 129 9.16 -22.37 -28.62
C VAL A 129 9.09 -21.69 -29.98
N ARG A 130 8.29 -22.21 -30.92
CA ARG A 130 8.11 -21.60 -32.24
C ARG A 130 7.41 -20.23 -32.18
N ARG A 131 6.50 -20.04 -31.21
CA ARG A 131 5.74 -18.80 -31.02
C ARG A 131 6.48 -17.78 -30.16
N ALA A 132 7.54 -18.17 -29.46
CA ALA A 132 8.36 -17.25 -28.69
C ALA A 132 9.12 -16.32 -29.65
N PRO A 133 9.02 -14.98 -29.48
CA PRO A 133 9.88 -14.06 -30.22
C PRO A 133 11.34 -14.26 -29.78
N ASN A 134 12.25 -14.24 -30.75
CA ASN A 134 13.70 -14.27 -30.50
C ASN A 134 14.18 -13.07 -29.69
#